data_AF-A0A956KPV0-F1
#
_entry.id   AF-A0A956KPV0-F1
#
_cell.length_a   1.000
_cell.length_b   1.000
_cell.length_c   1.000
_cell.angle_alpha   90.00
_cell.angle_beta   90.00
_cell.angle_gamma   90.00
#
_symmetry.space_group_name_H-M   'P 1'
#
loop_
_entity.id
_entity.type
_entity.pdbx_description
1 polymer ?
#
loop_
_entity_poly.entity_id
_entity_poly.type
_entity_poly.pdbx_seq_one_letter_code
_entity_poly.pdbx_strand_id
1 'polypeptide(L)'
;SGATTAVAFYALVVMPQVPMQRFGIVAGSSMLLLLVMALLVLPALLAVLPENLLKHQPERPMPMPGRLPWWVLVGIAALSLFLARNMKADPDTANVFDEDSEVRVANRFFEDNFGGSTYLQVTVEAPLGEAEVQRMIRNIAEDVRALDGVVDVRSVFDPVEVLNAALGGRRGVPETSPRAARVLTYLIGHPAMAQLMTEEADGALIHIKLAPMSGEKQVEVTAEIREVLARYAPADDVLRVAPTSVPAVAELRDKATVERLGRLTGEAIDPAVLAGGGGKPPKALIAKVIELRDNLDDEEEGIFAVDIPDAEMQAMTPEKLLELRGDKLEAYMREKLPTAVAGDAEGIAPAAEHLGAWIDEEKDKYKVEGWCEALKLESRCDELRPALSELQDESWTVPADFVLPGGQGNAGEKLEVREIATKVRLTGQPVIGQAFAESVTRSLWVSTGVSIVALSLVLLLARSLFALIPALWTLAFSAGIIALLGHPISVGTSMITCIALGAGV
;
A
#
# COMPACT_ATOMS: atom_id res chain seq x y z
N SER A 1 18.81 -48.27 -12.02
CA SER A 1 18.48 -47.95 -10.63
C SER A 1 19.53 -47.08 -9.95
N GLY A 2 20.72 -47.55 -9.51
CA GLY A 2 21.67 -46.68 -8.77
C GLY A 2 22.04 -45.34 -9.44
N ALA A 3 22.39 -45.36 -10.72
CA ALA A 3 22.68 -44.14 -11.49
C ALA A 3 21.44 -43.28 -11.77
N THR A 4 20.27 -43.89 -11.98
CA THR A 4 19.00 -43.18 -12.23
C THR A 4 18.53 -42.46 -10.96
N THR A 5 18.63 -43.09 -9.80
CA THR A 5 18.34 -42.47 -8.50
C THR A 5 19.29 -41.31 -8.19
N ALA A 6 20.60 -41.45 -8.48
CA ALA A 6 21.56 -40.34 -8.31
C ALA A 6 21.21 -39.13 -9.18
N VAL A 7 20.87 -39.37 -10.45
CA VAL A 7 20.46 -38.32 -11.40
C VAL A 7 19.17 -37.63 -10.97
N ALA A 8 18.21 -38.39 -10.42
CA ALA A 8 16.98 -37.83 -9.87
C ALA A 8 17.24 -36.89 -8.68
N PHE A 9 18.20 -37.23 -7.80
CA PHE A 9 18.62 -36.33 -6.71
C PHE A 9 19.39 -35.11 -7.22
N TYR A 10 20.23 -35.24 -8.25
CA TYR A 10 20.92 -34.08 -8.82
C TYR A 10 19.97 -33.08 -9.50
N ALA A 11 18.78 -33.52 -9.95
CA ALA A 11 17.76 -32.61 -10.47
C ALA A 11 17.30 -31.55 -9.44
N LEU A 12 17.47 -31.82 -8.14
CA LEU A 12 17.17 -30.86 -7.07
C LEU A 12 18.11 -29.63 -7.06
N VAL A 13 19.26 -29.69 -7.72
CA VAL A 13 20.20 -28.55 -7.84
C VAL A 13 19.59 -27.37 -8.61
N VAL A 14 18.59 -27.63 -9.46
CA VAL A 14 17.90 -26.57 -10.22
C VAL A 14 16.93 -25.77 -9.34
N MET A 15 16.58 -26.26 -8.15
CA MET A 15 15.72 -25.51 -7.24
C MET A 15 16.46 -24.29 -6.66
N PRO A 16 15.79 -23.12 -6.48
CA PRO A 16 16.42 -21.90 -5.98
C PRO A 16 16.80 -21.98 -4.49
N GLN A 17 16.18 -22.88 -3.71
CA GLN A 17 16.43 -23.00 -2.28
C GLN A 17 17.78 -23.69 -2.00
N VAL A 18 18.72 -22.95 -1.41
CA VAL A 18 20.08 -23.45 -1.07
C VAL A 18 20.08 -24.76 -0.27
N PRO A 19 19.22 -24.96 0.75
CA PRO A 19 19.17 -26.24 1.48
C PRO A 19 18.87 -27.43 0.56
N MET A 20 18.03 -27.23 -0.45
CA MET A 20 17.63 -28.27 -1.39
C MET A 20 18.75 -28.65 -2.35
N GLN A 21 19.46 -27.65 -2.87
CA GLN A 21 20.62 -27.87 -3.72
C GLN A 21 21.69 -28.69 -2.99
N ARG A 22 21.97 -28.33 -1.73
CA ARG A 22 22.93 -29.06 -0.88
C ARG A 22 22.48 -30.49 -0.63
N PHE A 23 21.20 -30.70 -0.28
CA PHE A 23 20.65 -32.04 -0.11
C PHE A 23 20.78 -32.88 -1.39
N GLY A 24 20.42 -32.34 -2.55
CA GLY A 24 20.51 -33.04 -3.84
C GLY A 24 21.93 -33.49 -4.18
N ILE A 25 22.93 -32.63 -3.93
CA ILE A 25 24.34 -32.97 -4.16
C ILE A 25 24.80 -34.09 -3.22
N VAL A 26 24.49 -33.97 -1.93
CA VAL A 26 24.88 -34.97 -0.91
C VAL A 26 24.18 -36.30 -1.17
N ALA A 27 22.87 -36.31 -1.40
CA ALA A 27 22.11 -37.53 -1.66
C ALA A 27 22.54 -38.20 -2.99
N GLY A 28 22.70 -37.42 -4.05
CA GLY A 28 23.14 -37.93 -5.36
C GLY A 28 24.54 -38.54 -5.32
N SER A 29 25.49 -37.86 -4.69
CA SER A 29 26.87 -38.37 -4.52
C SER A 29 26.92 -39.60 -3.61
N SER A 30 26.12 -39.63 -2.55
CA SER A 30 25.99 -40.79 -1.67
C SER A 30 25.45 -42.01 -2.42
N MET A 31 24.50 -41.83 -3.33
CA MET A 31 23.95 -42.93 -4.13
C MET A 31 24.98 -43.50 -5.11
N LEU A 32 25.81 -42.65 -5.72
CA LEU A 32 26.93 -43.10 -6.56
C LEU A 32 27.99 -43.85 -5.74
N LEU A 33 28.33 -43.35 -4.55
CA LEU A 33 29.25 -44.03 -3.65
C LEU A 33 28.70 -45.39 -3.22
N LEU A 34 27.41 -45.47 -2.88
CA LEU A 34 26.74 -46.72 -2.54
C LEU A 34 26.77 -47.71 -3.71
N LEU A 35 26.55 -47.24 -4.94
CA LEU A 35 26.65 -48.08 -6.14
C LEU A 35 28.07 -48.66 -6.28
N VAL A 36 29.11 -47.85 -6.10
CA VAL A 36 30.51 -48.32 -6.16
C VAL A 36 30.81 -49.33 -5.05
N MET A 37 30.37 -49.07 -3.82
CA MET A 37 30.54 -49.99 -2.70
C MET A 37 29.77 -51.30 -2.92
N ALA A 38 28.55 -51.25 -3.44
CA ALA A 38 27.78 -52.44 -3.76
C ALA A 38 28.44 -53.29 -4.85
N LEU A 39 29.12 -52.67 -5.83
CA LEU A 39 29.80 -53.40 -6.90
C LEU A 39 31.16 -53.97 -6.48
N LEU A 40 31.87 -53.32 -5.55
CA LEU A 40 33.23 -53.73 -5.14
C LEU A 40 33.25 -54.50 -3.83
N VAL A 41 32.58 -53.99 -2.81
CA VAL A 41 32.65 -54.50 -1.43
C VAL A 41 31.73 -55.69 -1.22
N LEU A 42 30.51 -55.68 -1.77
CA LEU A 42 29.58 -56.79 -1.59
C LEU A 42 30.11 -58.11 -2.17
N PRO A 43 30.65 -58.18 -3.41
CA PRO A 43 31.24 -59.41 -3.92
C PRO A 43 32.49 -59.83 -3.14
N ALA A 44 33.32 -58.87 -2.70
CA ALA A 44 34.51 -59.16 -1.89
C ALA A 44 34.15 -59.76 -0.52
N LEU A 45 33.11 -59.24 0.15
CA LEU A 45 32.59 -59.80 1.40
C LEU A 45 32.00 -61.19 1.20
N LEU A 46 31.18 -61.38 0.15
CA LEU A 46 30.59 -62.68 -0.16
C LEU A 46 31.65 -63.75 -0.51
N ALA A 47 32.78 -63.35 -1.10
CA ALA A 47 33.89 -64.25 -1.39
C ALA A 47 34.66 -64.73 -0.14
N VAL A 48 34.63 -63.96 0.96
CA VAL A 48 35.31 -64.28 2.22
C VAL A 48 34.37 -64.99 3.21
N LEU A 49 33.06 -64.88 3.02
CA LEU A 49 32.07 -65.50 3.89
C LEU A 49 32.08 -67.05 3.76
N PRO A 50 31.88 -67.80 4.86
CA PRO A 50 31.78 -69.26 4.81
C PRO A 50 30.60 -69.72 3.94
N GLU A 51 30.82 -70.73 3.10
CA GLU A 51 29.83 -71.25 2.13
C GLU A 51 28.49 -71.70 2.75
N ASN A 52 28.45 -71.96 4.06
CA ASN A 52 27.27 -72.45 4.78
C ASN A 52 26.62 -71.42 5.71
N LEU A 53 27.01 -70.15 5.64
CA LEU A 53 26.46 -69.12 6.54
C LEU A 53 25.00 -68.76 6.20
N LEU A 54 24.65 -68.78 4.91
CA LEU A 54 23.32 -68.47 4.41
C LEU A 54 22.65 -69.76 3.90
N LYS A 55 21.68 -70.28 4.67
CA LYS A 55 20.87 -71.42 4.23
C LYS A 55 20.02 -70.99 3.03
N HIS A 56 20.22 -71.65 1.89
CA HIS A 56 19.36 -71.47 0.72
C HIS A 56 17.92 -71.87 1.09
N GLN A 57 17.03 -70.88 1.15
CA GLN A 57 15.59 -71.13 1.21
C GLN A 57 15.05 -71.04 -0.22
N PRO A 58 14.47 -72.13 -0.77
CA PRO A 58 13.81 -72.03 -2.07
C PRO A 58 12.64 -71.07 -1.95
N GLU A 59 12.65 -70.02 -2.78
CA GLU A 59 11.53 -69.09 -2.89
C GLU A 59 10.29 -69.88 -3.29
N ARG A 60 9.31 -69.96 -2.39
CA ARG A 60 7.98 -70.45 -2.74
C ARG A 60 7.27 -69.32 -3.50
N PRO A 61 6.88 -69.52 -4.78
CA PRO A 61 6.10 -68.51 -5.47
C PRO A 61 4.78 -68.37 -4.73
N MET A 62 4.60 -67.27 -4.01
CA MET A 62 3.30 -66.88 -3.50
C MET A 62 2.41 -66.61 -4.71
N PRO A 63 1.28 -67.32 -4.88
CA PRO A 63 0.34 -66.99 -5.94
C PRO A 63 -0.24 -65.61 -5.59
N MET A 64 0.23 -64.55 -6.24
CA MET A 64 -0.41 -63.24 -6.16
C MET A 64 -1.70 -63.31 -6.99
N PRO A 65 -2.89 -63.32 -6.37
CA PRO A 65 -4.13 -63.35 -7.12
C PRO A 65 -4.35 -61.99 -7.81
N GLY A 66 -4.60 -62.02 -9.11
CA GLY A 66 -5.05 -60.86 -9.88
C GLY A 66 -3.93 -59.95 -10.39
N ARG A 67 -3.56 -60.12 -11.66
CA ARG A 67 -2.88 -59.05 -12.40
C ARG A 67 -3.90 -57.93 -12.60
N LEU A 68 -3.76 -56.81 -11.89
CA LEU A 68 -4.57 -55.62 -12.16
C LEU A 68 -4.43 -55.27 -13.66
N PRO A 69 -5.54 -55.13 -14.40
CA PRO A 69 -5.44 -54.79 -15.81
C PRO A 69 -4.95 -53.34 -15.95
N TRP A 70 -4.16 -53.09 -16.99
CA TRP A 70 -3.47 -51.80 -17.19
C TRP A 70 -4.39 -50.57 -17.17
N TRP A 71 -5.66 -50.73 -17.57
CA TRP A 71 -6.65 -49.65 -17.53
C TRP A 71 -7.03 -49.21 -16.11
N VAL A 72 -6.94 -50.11 -15.12
CA VAL A 72 -7.13 -49.74 -13.70
C VAL A 72 -5.97 -48.86 -13.24
N LEU A 73 -4.74 -49.21 -13.61
CA LEU A 73 -3.55 -48.40 -13.28
C LEU A 73 -3.63 -47.02 -13.93
N VAL A 74 -4.06 -46.94 -15.19
CA VAL A 74 -4.30 -45.67 -15.88
C VAL A 74 -5.43 -44.88 -15.22
N GLY A 75 -6.53 -45.53 -14.82
CA GLY A 75 -7.63 -44.90 -14.11
C GLY A 75 -7.21 -44.32 -12.76
N ILE A 76 -6.40 -45.05 -11.98
CA ILE A 76 -5.84 -44.57 -10.70
C ILE A 76 -4.94 -43.36 -10.96
N ALA A 77 -4.01 -43.44 -11.91
CA ALA A 77 -3.13 -42.32 -12.22
C ALA A 77 -3.90 -41.08 -12.69
N ALA A 78 -4.93 -41.26 -13.52
CA ALA A 78 -5.79 -40.17 -13.98
C ALA A 78 -6.59 -39.53 -12.83
N LEU A 79 -7.15 -40.35 -11.93
CA LEU A 79 -7.85 -39.87 -10.74
C LEU A 79 -6.89 -39.12 -9.80
N SER A 80 -5.69 -39.67 -9.55
CA SER A 80 -4.69 -39.02 -8.71
C SER A 80 -4.23 -37.67 -9.27
N LEU A 81 -4.00 -37.58 -10.59
CA LEU A 81 -3.69 -36.31 -11.26
C LEU A 81 -4.87 -35.33 -11.22
N PHE A 82 -6.11 -35.83 -11.31
CA PHE A 82 -7.30 -35.01 -11.18
C PHE A 82 -7.41 -34.39 -9.77
N LEU A 83 -7.20 -35.18 -8.71
CA LEU A 83 -7.16 -34.69 -7.33
C LEU A 83 -6.02 -33.67 -7.12
N ALA A 84 -4.85 -33.92 -7.71
CA ALA A 84 -3.68 -33.05 -7.57
C ALA A 84 -3.77 -31.70 -8.31
N ARG A 85 -4.76 -31.51 -9.20
CA ARG A 85 -4.86 -30.31 -10.06
C ARG A 85 -4.93 -28.99 -9.28
N ASN A 86 -5.56 -29.00 -8.11
CA ASN A 86 -5.79 -27.79 -7.32
C ASN A 86 -4.76 -27.61 -6.18
N MET A 87 -3.75 -28.46 -6.11
CA MET A 87 -2.70 -28.31 -5.09
C MET A 87 -1.90 -27.04 -5.35
N LYS A 88 -1.81 -26.18 -4.34
CA LYS A 88 -0.98 -24.99 -4.33
C LYS A 88 -0.16 -24.96 -3.04
N ALA A 89 0.95 -24.23 -3.07
CA ALA A 89 1.65 -23.91 -1.85
C ALA A 89 0.86 -22.86 -1.07
N ASP A 90 0.81 -23.02 0.25
CA ASP A 90 0.15 -22.06 1.12
C ASP A 90 1.04 -20.81 1.24
N PRO A 91 0.51 -19.60 0.95
CA PRO A 91 1.25 -18.36 1.17
C PRO A 91 1.45 -18.04 2.67
N ASP A 92 0.64 -18.60 3.57
CA ASP A 92 0.79 -18.43 5.01
C ASP A 92 1.79 -19.44 5.59
N THR A 93 2.93 -18.93 6.04
CA THR A 93 4.00 -19.75 6.61
C THR A 93 3.68 -20.26 8.02
N ALA A 94 2.69 -19.69 8.70
CA ALA A 94 2.24 -20.19 10.00
C ALA A 94 1.64 -21.61 9.89
N ASN A 95 1.08 -21.98 8.74
CA ASN A 95 0.49 -23.30 8.49
C ASN A 95 1.52 -24.42 8.32
N VAL A 96 2.82 -24.11 8.37
CA VAL A 96 3.90 -25.12 8.43
C VAL A 96 3.94 -25.80 9.80
N PHE A 97 3.46 -25.13 10.85
CA PHE A 97 3.47 -25.65 12.20
C PHE A 97 2.19 -26.43 12.50
N ASP A 98 2.32 -27.53 13.26
CA ASP A 98 1.16 -28.28 13.75
C ASP A 98 0.22 -27.38 14.56
N GLU A 99 -1.09 -27.61 14.46
CA GLU A 99 -2.11 -26.77 15.10
C GLU A 99 -1.92 -26.66 16.62
N ASP A 100 -1.44 -27.73 17.26
CA ASP A 100 -1.21 -27.81 18.71
C ASP A 100 0.18 -27.33 19.14
N SER A 101 1.02 -26.87 18.21
CA SER A 101 2.33 -26.32 18.54
C SER A 101 2.22 -25.04 19.36
N GLU A 102 3.21 -24.79 20.22
CA GLU A 102 3.30 -23.56 21.02
C GLU A 102 3.19 -22.30 20.14
N VAL A 103 3.80 -22.34 18.95
CA VAL A 103 3.76 -21.25 17.96
C VAL A 103 2.33 -20.99 17.47
N ARG A 104 1.57 -22.02 17.09
CA ARG A 104 0.18 -21.86 16.62
C ARG A 104 -0.76 -21.45 17.74
N VAL A 105 -0.57 -21.96 18.95
CA VAL A 105 -1.36 -21.55 20.12
C VAL A 105 -1.10 -20.09 20.46
N ALA A 106 0.16 -19.65 20.48
CA ALA A 106 0.52 -18.26 20.71
C ALA A 106 -0.04 -17.35 19.61
N ASN A 107 0.07 -17.75 18.34
CA ASN A 107 -0.44 -16.94 17.23
C ASN A 107 -1.97 -16.82 17.27
N ARG A 108 -2.71 -17.89 17.57
CA ARG A 108 -4.18 -17.83 17.78
C ARG A 108 -4.55 -16.88 18.91
N PHE A 109 -3.84 -16.93 20.04
CA PHE A 109 -4.06 -15.97 21.12
C PHE A 109 -3.85 -14.52 20.66
N PHE A 110 -2.83 -14.24 19.84
CA PHE A 110 -2.61 -12.91 19.26
C PHE A 110 -3.70 -12.51 18.24
N GLU A 111 -4.18 -13.44 17.42
CA GLU A 111 -5.29 -13.23 16.49
C GLU A 111 -6.57 -12.84 17.23
N ASP A 112 -6.95 -13.63 18.24
CA ASP A 112 -8.21 -13.47 18.97
C ASP A 112 -8.23 -12.22 19.86
N ASN A 113 -7.10 -11.83 20.45
CA ASN A 113 -7.05 -10.74 21.44
C ASN A 113 -6.50 -9.42 20.89
N PHE A 114 -5.63 -9.47 19.89
CA PHE A 114 -4.95 -8.27 19.37
C PHE A 114 -5.27 -8.02 17.89
N GLY A 115 -6.12 -8.82 17.25
CA GLY A 115 -6.53 -8.63 15.86
C GLY A 115 -5.48 -9.06 14.85
N GLY A 116 -4.64 -10.04 15.21
CA GLY A 116 -3.65 -10.64 14.29
C GLY A 116 -2.23 -10.09 14.44
N SER A 117 -1.30 -10.79 13.78
CA SER A 117 0.14 -10.50 13.76
C SER A 117 0.67 -10.25 12.34
N THR A 118 -0.21 -10.26 11.33
CA THR A 118 0.15 -10.12 9.92
C THR A 118 0.17 -8.66 9.50
N TYR A 119 1.35 -8.21 9.04
CA TYR A 119 1.54 -6.85 8.57
C TYR A 119 1.88 -6.81 7.08
N LEU A 120 1.20 -5.91 6.37
CA LEU A 120 1.62 -5.36 5.10
C LEU A 120 2.30 -4.02 5.33
N GLN A 121 3.23 -3.67 4.46
CA GLN A 121 4.00 -2.45 4.57
C GLN A 121 4.08 -1.78 3.20
N VAL A 122 3.90 -0.46 3.17
CA VAL A 122 4.13 0.34 1.97
C VAL A 122 5.34 1.20 2.23
N THR A 123 6.41 0.99 1.46
CA THR A 123 7.58 1.86 1.48
C THR A 123 7.39 2.97 0.48
N VAL A 124 7.54 4.21 0.92
CA VAL A 124 7.51 5.41 0.10
C VAL A 124 8.90 6.05 0.18
N GLU A 125 9.72 5.92 -0.85
CA GLU A 125 11.01 6.60 -0.96
C GLU A 125 10.77 7.94 -1.67
N ALA A 126 10.67 9.02 -0.91
CA ALA A 126 10.43 10.38 -1.39
C ALA A 126 10.76 11.41 -0.29
N PRO A 127 11.15 12.65 -0.63
CA PRO A 127 11.33 13.72 0.35
C PRO A 127 10.04 14.02 1.12
N LEU A 128 10.02 13.68 2.41
CA LEU A 128 8.82 13.84 3.25
C LEU A 128 8.54 15.30 3.60
N GLY A 129 9.48 16.20 3.34
CA GLY A 129 9.30 17.65 3.47
C GLY A 129 8.41 18.28 2.39
N GLU A 130 7.93 17.51 1.41
CA GLU A 130 7.03 18.00 0.37
C GLU A 130 5.55 17.78 0.76
N ALA A 131 4.72 18.81 0.60
CA ALA A 131 3.30 18.74 0.97
C ALA A 131 2.55 17.70 0.11
N GLU A 132 2.92 17.57 -1.16
CA GLU A 132 2.33 16.63 -2.11
C GLU A 132 2.65 15.18 -1.75
N VAL A 133 3.85 14.92 -1.22
CA VAL A 133 4.24 13.58 -0.73
C VAL A 133 3.42 13.23 0.52
N GLN A 134 3.25 14.17 1.45
CA GLN A 134 2.39 13.97 2.63
C GLN A 134 0.94 13.71 2.24
N ARG A 135 0.42 14.45 1.26
CA ARG A 135 -0.91 14.24 0.67
C ARG A 135 -1.04 12.86 0.02
N MET A 136 -0.04 12.41 -0.72
CA MET A 136 -0.01 11.06 -1.29
C MET A 136 -0.04 9.98 -0.20
N ILE A 137 0.81 10.11 0.84
CA ILE A 137 0.87 9.17 1.97
C ILE A 137 -0.48 9.09 2.69
N ARG A 138 -1.11 10.23 2.97
CA ARG A 138 -2.44 10.29 3.57
C ARG A 138 -3.47 9.60 2.69
N ASN A 139 -3.53 9.93 1.39
CA ASN A 139 -4.54 9.37 0.49
C ASN A 139 -4.41 7.84 0.39
N ILE A 140 -3.17 7.32 0.35
CA ILE A 140 -2.91 5.88 0.44
C ILE A 140 -3.44 5.32 1.77
N ALA A 141 -3.12 5.95 2.90
CA ALA A 141 -3.53 5.46 4.21
C ALA A 141 -5.05 5.47 4.40
N GLU A 142 -5.75 6.52 3.95
CA GLU A 142 -7.21 6.64 4.01
C GLU A 142 -7.90 5.57 3.15
N ASP A 143 -7.48 5.41 1.89
CA ASP A 143 -8.11 4.44 0.98
C ASP A 143 -7.84 2.99 1.43
N VAL A 144 -6.63 2.69 1.92
CA VAL A 144 -6.31 1.35 2.44
C VAL A 144 -7.08 1.06 3.72
N ARG A 145 -7.27 2.05 4.59
CA ARG A 145 -8.05 1.89 5.83
C ARG A 145 -9.52 1.58 5.57
N ALA A 146 -10.05 1.96 4.40
CA ALA A 146 -11.42 1.68 4.00
C ALA A 146 -11.64 0.26 3.41
N LEU A 147 -10.58 -0.51 3.16
CA LEU A 147 -10.68 -1.86 2.61
C LEU A 147 -11.14 -2.88 3.65
N ASP A 148 -11.97 -3.84 3.21
CA ASP A 148 -12.37 -4.97 4.05
C ASP A 148 -11.16 -5.89 4.33
N GLY A 149 -11.02 -6.31 5.59
CA GLY A 149 -9.87 -7.09 6.05
C GLY A 149 -8.65 -6.27 6.51
N VAL A 150 -8.71 -4.93 6.49
CA VAL A 150 -7.71 -4.06 7.13
C VAL A 150 -8.20 -3.62 8.51
N VAL A 151 -7.38 -3.83 9.55
CA VAL A 151 -7.72 -3.51 10.95
C VAL A 151 -7.21 -2.13 11.35
N ASP A 152 -5.97 -1.81 11.00
CA ASP A 152 -5.30 -0.58 11.39
C ASP A 152 -4.30 -0.16 10.30
N VAL A 153 -4.15 1.15 10.11
CA VAL A 153 -3.15 1.73 9.20
C VAL A 153 -2.44 2.83 9.95
N ARG A 154 -1.11 2.70 10.08
CA ARG A 154 -0.24 3.68 10.74
C ARG A 154 0.72 4.28 9.76
N SER A 155 0.84 5.60 9.79
CA SER A 155 1.68 6.34 8.84
C SER A 155 2.45 7.47 9.52
N VAL A 156 3.50 7.95 8.85
CA VAL A 156 4.21 9.18 9.24
C VAL A 156 3.30 10.41 9.24
N PHE A 157 2.18 10.35 8.51
CA PHE A 157 1.26 11.47 8.34
C PHE A 157 0.47 11.77 9.62
N ASP A 158 0.09 10.76 10.41
CA ASP A 158 -0.77 10.96 11.59
C ASP A 158 -0.13 11.90 12.63
N PRO A 159 1.18 11.79 12.96
CA PRO A 159 1.86 12.79 13.80
C PRO A 159 2.05 14.15 13.11
N VAL A 160 2.27 14.16 11.79
CA VAL A 160 2.47 15.40 11.01
C VAL A 160 1.23 16.27 11.05
N GLU A 161 0.02 15.70 10.91
CA GLU A 161 -1.22 16.50 10.92
C GLU A 161 -1.50 17.14 12.28
N VAL A 162 -1.20 16.43 13.38
CA VAL A 162 -1.38 16.92 14.75
C VAL A 162 -0.38 18.03 15.03
N LEU A 163 0.87 17.85 14.62
CA LEU A 163 1.90 18.84 14.85
C LEU A 163 1.72 20.08 13.96
N ASN A 164 1.27 19.93 12.71
CA ASN A 164 0.97 21.08 11.86
C ASN A 164 -0.08 21.99 12.49
N ALA A 165 -1.16 21.40 13.04
CA ALA A 165 -2.18 22.11 13.77
C ALA A 165 -1.61 22.82 15.02
N ALA A 166 -0.78 22.11 15.80
CA ALA A 166 -0.17 22.67 17.01
C ALA A 166 0.80 23.83 16.73
N LEU A 167 1.43 23.87 15.55
CA LEU A 167 2.33 24.94 15.11
C LEU A 167 1.60 26.09 14.39
N GLY A 168 0.29 26.24 14.61
CA GLY A 168 -0.51 27.34 14.07
C GLY A 168 -0.85 27.18 12.59
N GLY A 169 -0.92 25.94 12.09
CA GLY A 169 -1.38 25.61 10.74
C GLY A 169 -2.73 24.91 10.80
N ARG A 170 -3.23 24.48 9.65
CA ARG A 170 -4.43 23.66 9.59
C ARG A 170 -4.15 22.24 10.09
N ARG A 171 -5.18 21.59 10.61
CA ARG A 171 -5.15 20.14 10.83
C ARG A 171 -5.21 19.42 9.49
N GLY A 172 -4.22 18.56 9.21
CA GLY A 172 -4.10 17.83 7.95
C GLY A 172 -2.75 18.04 7.28
N VAL A 173 -2.73 17.99 5.95
CA VAL A 173 -1.50 18.20 5.16
C VAL A 173 -1.02 19.64 5.31
N PRO A 174 0.28 19.86 5.61
CA PRO A 174 0.83 21.22 5.63
C PRO A 174 0.58 21.95 4.30
N GLU A 175 0.24 23.23 4.41
CA GLU A 175 -0.25 24.08 3.33
C GLU A 175 0.77 24.27 2.20
N THR A 176 2.06 24.23 2.55
CA THR A 176 3.18 24.42 1.61
C THR A 176 4.34 23.48 1.95
N SER A 177 5.17 23.13 0.96
CA SER A 177 6.36 22.30 1.20
C SER A 177 7.33 22.90 2.23
N PRO A 178 7.65 24.20 2.23
CA PRO A 178 8.49 24.79 3.29
C PRO A 178 7.92 24.58 4.69
N ARG A 179 6.59 24.60 4.83
CA ARG A 179 5.92 24.32 6.10
C ARG A 179 5.98 22.84 6.46
N ALA A 180 5.76 21.95 5.51
CA ALA A 180 5.91 20.51 5.73
C ALA A 180 7.33 20.16 6.21
N ALA A 181 8.36 20.71 5.56
CA ALA A 181 9.75 20.56 6.00
C ALA A 181 9.96 21.09 7.43
N ARG A 182 9.38 22.23 7.79
CA ARG A 182 9.47 22.79 9.16
C ARG A 182 8.78 21.92 10.20
N VAL A 183 7.61 21.35 9.90
CA VAL A 183 6.92 20.44 10.83
C VAL A 183 7.77 19.18 11.05
N LEU A 184 8.34 18.66 9.97
CA LEU A 184 9.13 17.45 9.96
C LEU A 184 10.40 17.54 10.82
N THR A 185 11.06 18.71 10.89
CA THR A 185 12.27 18.87 11.72
C THR A 185 12.05 18.62 13.21
N TYR A 186 10.83 18.80 13.71
CA TYR A 186 10.47 18.48 15.10
C TYR A 186 10.15 16.98 15.32
N LEU A 187 9.86 16.24 14.25
CA LEU A 187 9.54 14.81 14.31
C LEU A 187 10.80 13.95 14.12
N ILE A 188 11.80 14.45 13.39
CA ILE A 188 13.09 13.78 13.20
C ILE A 188 13.75 13.54 14.56
N GLY A 189 14.22 12.30 14.78
CA GLY A 189 14.86 11.88 16.02
C GLY A 189 13.92 11.46 17.14
N HIS A 190 12.59 11.61 16.98
CA HIS A 190 11.64 11.09 17.97
C HIS A 190 11.56 9.54 17.87
N PRO A 191 11.66 8.77 18.98
CA PRO A 191 11.70 7.31 18.94
C PRO A 191 10.52 6.64 18.22
N ALA A 192 9.33 7.26 18.31
CA ALA A 192 8.13 6.77 17.62
C ALA A 192 8.22 6.91 16.08
N MET A 193 9.01 7.87 15.58
CA MET A 193 9.16 8.13 14.15
C MET A 193 10.21 7.22 13.50
N ALA A 194 11.15 6.67 14.27
CA ALA A 194 12.18 5.76 13.77
C ALA A 194 11.64 4.47 13.12
N GLN A 195 10.39 4.09 13.40
CA GLN A 195 9.72 2.95 12.77
C GLN A 195 8.86 3.33 11.55
N LEU A 196 8.68 4.64 11.29
CA LEU A 196 7.77 5.19 10.28
C LEU A 196 8.49 5.99 9.20
N MET A 197 9.72 6.45 9.44
CA MET A 197 10.51 7.23 8.48
C MET A 197 12.02 7.03 8.67
N THR A 198 12.78 7.34 7.62
CA THR A 198 14.25 7.40 7.65
C THR A 198 14.74 8.59 8.48
N GLU A 199 15.99 8.53 8.97
CA GLU A 199 16.60 9.64 9.73
C GLU A 199 16.76 10.90 8.86
N GLU A 200 17.04 10.70 7.57
CA GLU A 200 17.18 11.73 6.55
C GLU A 200 15.83 12.31 6.07
N ALA A 201 14.72 11.69 6.49
CA ALA A 201 13.36 12.09 6.12
C ALA A 201 13.07 12.06 4.60
N ASP A 202 13.72 11.14 3.90
CA ASP A 202 13.58 10.84 2.47
C ASP A 202 12.88 9.50 2.21
N GLY A 203 12.38 8.84 3.25
CA GLY A 203 11.61 7.63 3.15
C GLY A 203 10.60 7.48 4.29
N ALA A 204 9.42 6.97 3.98
CA ALA A 204 8.36 6.62 4.92
C ALA A 204 7.93 5.15 4.79
N LEU A 205 7.46 4.60 5.90
CA LEU A 205 6.88 3.28 6.01
C LEU A 205 5.44 3.39 6.53
N ILE A 206 4.48 2.96 5.72
CA ILE A 206 3.08 2.83 6.12
C ILE A 206 2.87 1.39 6.58
N HIS A 207 2.48 1.18 7.84
CA HIS A 207 2.16 -0.14 8.37
C HIS A 207 0.68 -0.40 8.26
N ILE A 208 0.31 -1.49 7.59
CA ILE A 208 -1.06 -1.94 7.38
C ILE A 208 -1.22 -3.25 8.14
N LYS A 209 -2.08 -3.26 9.13
CA LYS A 209 -2.42 -4.45 9.90
C LYS A 209 -3.62 -5.14 9.25
N LEU A 210 -3.46 -6.42 8.91
CA LEU A 210 -4.56 -7.23 8.36
C LEU A 210 -5.33 -7.94 9.48
N ALA A 211 -6.62 -8.15 9.26
CA ALA A 211 -7.46 -8.98 10.11
C ALA A 211 -7.02 -10.46 10.03
N PRO A 212 -7.26 -11.27 11.07
CA PRO A 212 -7.03 -12.70 11.00
C PRO A 212 -7.84 -13.33 9.85
N MET A 213 -7.14 -13.89 8.85
CA MET A 213 -7.76 -14.47 7.66
C MET A 213 -6.85 -15.52 7.00
N SER A 214 -7.42 -16.41 6.20
CA SER A 214 -6.68 -17.44 5.46
C SER A 214 -5.66 -16.84 4.48
N GLY A 215 -4.58 -17.55 4.19
CA GLY A 215 -3.57 -17.14 3.22
C GLY A 215 -4.13 -16.73 1.84
N GLU A 216 -5.16 -17.42 1.34
CA GLU A 216 -5.83 -17.04 0.08
C GLU A 216 -6.48 -15.65 0.16
N LYS A 217 -7.22 -15.37 1.25
CA LYS A 217 -7.81 -14.05 1.49
C LYS A 217 -6.75 -12.97 1.71
N GLN A 218 -5.63 -13.30 2.36
CA GLN A 218 -4.50 -12.36 2.49
C GLN A 218 -3.96 -11.95 1.12
N VAL A 219 -3.86 -12.88 0.17
CA VAL A 219 -3.43 -12.58 -1.22
C VAL A 219 -4.45 -11.70 -1.94
N GLU A 220 -5.75 -11.95 -1.76
CA GLU A 220 -6.82 -11.13 -2.34
C GLU A 220 -6.76 -9.68 -1.83
N VAL A 221 -6.72 -9.49 -0.50
CA VAL A 221 -6.60 -8.15 0.11
C VAL A 221 -5.29 -7.46 -0.28
N THR A 222 -4.19 -8.22 -0.40
CA THR A 222 -2.90 -7.68 -0.89
C THR A 222 -3.02 -7.18 -2.33
N ALA A 223 -3.81 -7.84 -3.18
CA ALA A 223 -4.07 -7.40 -4.55
C ALA A 223 -4.91 -6.13 -4.58
N GLU A 224 -5.97 -6.03 -3.76
CA GLU A 224 -6.78 -4.81 -3.62
C GLU A 224 -5.93 -3.63 -3.15
N ILE A 225 -5.06 -3.82 -2.16
CA ILE A 225 -4.12 -2.79 -1.69
C ILE A 225 -3.18 -2.37 -2.83
N ARG A 226 -2.68 -3.32 -3.64
CA ARG A 226 -1.82 -3.01 -4.79
C ARG A 226 -2.55 -2.16 -5.83
N GLU A 227 -3.83 -2.40 -6.07
CA GLU A 227 -4.66 -1.56 -6.96
C GLU A 227 -4.82 -0.15 -6.42
N VAL A 228 -5.06 0.01 -5.11
CA VAL A 228 -5.10 1.33 -4.46
C VAL A 228 -3.78 2.06 -4.64
N LEU A 229 -2.65 1.38 -4.40
CA LEU A 229 -1.32 1.97 -4.57
C LEU A 229 -1.04 2.39 -6.01
N ALA A 230 -1.49 1.62 -7.00
CA ALA A 230 -1.32 1.95 -8.42
C ALA A 230 -2.04 3.24 -8.84
N ARG A 231 -3.04 3.72 -8.07
CA ARG A 231 -3.72 5.00 -8.34
C ARG A 231 -2.88 6.21 -7.93
N TYR A 232 -2.01 6.05 -6.93
CA TYR A 232 -1.25 7.15 -6.32
C TYR A 232 0.24 7.09 -6.66
N ALA A 233 0.78 5.90 -6.90
CA ALA A 233 2.18 5.72 -7.26
C ALA A 233 2.44 6.17 -8.70
N PRO A 234 3.42 7.06 -8.94
CA PRO A 234 3.79 7.44 -10.30
C PRO A 234 4.42 6.25 -11.04
N ALA A 235 4.02 6.02 -12.29
CA ALA A 235 4.46 4.87 -13.08
C ALA A 235 5.97 4.92 -13.44
N ASP A 236 6.55 6.12 -13.48
CA ASP A 236 7.95 6.39 -13.82
C ASP A 236 8.81 6.75 -12.60
N ASP A 237 8.33 6.44 -11.38
CA ASP A 237 8.98 6.79 -10.10
C ASP A 237 9.19 8.32 -9.93
N VAL A 238 8.43 9.17 -10.63
CA VAL A 238 8.52 10.64 -10.56
C VAL A 238 7.16 11.27 -10.34
N LEU A 239 6.98 11.90 -9.17
CA LEU A 239 5.81 12.72 -8.87
C LEU A 239 5.99 14.11 -9.45
N ARG A 240 5.01 14.58 -10.22
CA ARG A 240 5.03 15.90 -10.88
C ARG A 240 4.09 16.85 -10.18
N VAL A 241 4.57 18.06 -9.90
CA VAL A 241 3.83 19.09 -9.18
C VAL A 241 3.82 20.38 -9.98
N ALA A 242 2.65 20.99 -10.10
CA ALA A 242 2.47 22.26 -10.78
C ALA A 242 1.68 23.23 -9.88
N PRO A 243 1.83 24.55 -10.07
CA PRO A 243 1.09 25.53 -9.30
C PRO A 243 -0.39 25.56 -9.71
N THR A 244 -1.28 25.74 -8.72
CA THR A 244 -2.74 25.84 -8.91
C THR A 244 -3.17 27.20 -9.46
N SER A 245 -2.23 28.13 -9.66
CA SER A 245 -2.44 29.34 -10.46
C SER A 245 -2.77 29.04 -11.92
N VAL A 246 -2.42 27.83 -12.41
CA VAL A 246 -2.84 27.33 -13.71
C VAL A 246 -4.25 26.74 -13.60
N PRO A 247 -5.25 27.24 -14.36
CA PRO A 247 -6.64 26.79 -14.22
C PRO A 247 -6.85 25.28 -14.36
N ALA A 248 -6.12 24.63 -15.27
CA ALA A 248 -6.19 23.17 -15.44
C ALA A 248 -5.69 22.40 -14.22
N VAL A 249 -4.74 22.95 -13.45
CA VAL A 249 -4.22 22.33 -12.23
C VAL A 249 -5.18 22.57 -11.06
N ALA A 250 -5.78 23.76 -10.97
CA ALA A 250 -6.85 24.02 -10.02
C ALA A 250 -8.05 23.08 -10.22
N GLU A 251 -8.44 22.81 -11.47
CA GLU A 251 -9.51 21.86 -11.78
C GLU A 251 -9.18 20.43 -11.31
N LEU A 252 -7.92 19.99 -11.47
CA LEU A 252 -7.46 18.68 -10.97
C LEU A 252 -7.52 18.61 -9.43
N ARG A 253 -7.10 19.68 -8.74
CA ARG A 253 -7.21 19.80 -7.28
C ARG A 253 -8.66 19.74 -6.84
N ASP A 254 -9.51 20.58 -7.42
CA ASP A 254 -10.90 20.71 -7.00
C ASP A 254 -11.64 19.39 -7.21
N LYS A 255 -11.38 18.71 -8.34
CA LYS A 255 -11.90 17.36 -8.59
C LYS A 255 -11.44 16.35 -7.53
N ALA A 256 -10.15 16.30 -7.22
CA ALA A 256 -9.61 15.37 -6.23
C ALA A 256 -10.17 15.65 -4.81
N THR A 257 -10.32 16.93 -4.45
CA THR A 257 -10.93 17.34 -3.17
C THR A 257 -12.40 16.97 -3.12
N VAL A 258 -13.17 17.16 -4.20
CA VAL A 258 -14.57 16.73 -4.31
C VAL A 258 -14.70 15.21 -4.17
N GLU A 259 -13.85 14.44 -4.83
CA GLU A 259 -13.83 12.97 -4.70
C GLU A 259 -13.56 12.54 -3.26
N ARG A 260 -12.59 13.17 -2.58
CA ARG A 260 -12.30 12.89 -1.16
C ARG A 260 -13.47 13.28 -0.26
N LEU A 261 -14.06 14.46 -0.44
CA LEU A 261 -15.23 14.90 0.32
C LEU A 261 -16.44 13.98 0.10
N GLY A 262 -16.65 13.49 -1.12
CA GLY A 262 -17.69 12.52 -1.41
C GLY A 262 -17.50 11.19 -0.66
N ARG A 263 -16.24 10.73 -0.52
CA ARG A 263 -15.91 9.56 0.33
C ARG A 263 -16.18 9.83 1.82
N LEU A 264 -15.84 11.01 2.32
CA LEU A 264 -16.01 11.36 3.74
C LEU A 264 -17.48 11.62 4.13
N THR A 265 -18.27 12.15 3.19
CA THR A 265 -19.68 12.49 3.44
C THR A 265 -20.63 11.35 3.09
N GLY A 266 -20.24 10.47 2.16
CA GLY A 266 -21.11 9.45 1.59
C GLY A 266 -22.08 9.99 0.53
N GLU A 267 -21.95 11.26 0.14
CA GLU A 267 -22.83 11.95 -0.81
C GLU A 267 -22.04 12.47 -2.02
N ALA A 268 -22.70 12.55 -3.18
CA ALA A 268 -22.09 13.16 -4.36
C ALA A 268 -22.11 14.69 -4.23
N ILE A 269 -20.93 15.32 -4.24
CA ILE A 269 -20.79 16.77 -4.15
C ILE A 269 -20.63 17.35 -5.56
N ASP A 270 -21.41 18.39 -5.87
CA ASP A 270 -21.31 19.10 -7.15
C ASP A 270 -20.09 20.04 -7.13
N PRO A 271 -19.08 19.85 -8.01
CA PRO A 271 -17.90 20.70 -8.06
C PRO A 271 -18.23 22.18 -8.36
N ALA A 272 -19.37 22.46 -9.02
CA ALA A 272 -19.77 23.83 -9.33
C ALA A 272 -20.05 24.67 -8.07
N VAL A 273 -20.47 24.04 -6.97
CA VAL A 273 -20.72 24.71 -5.68
C VAL A 273 -19.43 25.23 -5.06
N LEU A 274 -18.29 24.57 -5.34
CA LEU A 274 -16.98 24.94 -4.80
C LEU A 274 -16.25 25.94 -5.70
N ALA A 275 -16.39 25.81 -7.02
CA ALA A 275 -15.78 26.70 -8.02
C ALA A 275 -16.31 28.15 -7.96
N GLY A 276 -17.54 28.35 -7.45
CA GLY A 276 -18.18 29.67 -7.32
C GLY A 276 -17.64 30.55 -6.19
N GLY A 277 -16.64 30.09 -5.42
CA GLY A 277 -16.13 30.84 -4.29
C GLY A 277 -17.14 30.97 -3.15
N GLY A 278 -17.80 29.86 -2.79
CA GLY A 278 -18.79 29.83 -1.72
C GLY A 278 -20.08 30.58 -2.09
N GLY A 279 -21.21 30.15 -1.52
CA GLY A 279 -22.47 30.85 -1.68
C GLY A 279 -22.47 32.22 -0.98
N LYS A 280 -23.65 32.64 -0.49
CA LYS A 280 -23.75 33.83 0.38
C LYS A 280 -22.64 33.83 1.44
N PRO A 281 -22.07 35.01 1.77
CA PRO A 281 -21.02 35.10 2.78
C PRO A 281 -21.49 34.43 4.08
N PRO A 282 -20.65 33.59 4.70
CA PRO A 282 -21.08 32.81 5.85
C PRO A 282 -21.50 33.73 7.00
N LYS A 283 -22.48 33.30 7.79
CA LYS A 283 -23.01 34.13 8.89
C LYS A 283 -21.93 34.60 9.87
N ALA A 284 -20.92 33.74 10.11
CA ALA A 284 -19.77 34.06 10.96
C ALA A 284 -18.91 35.20 10.38
N LEU A 285 -18.68 35.20 9.06
CA LEU A 285 -17.97 36.28 8.38
C LEU A 285 -18.78 37.59 8.45
N ILE A 286 -20.09 37.53 8.22
CA ILE A 286 -20.96 38.72 8.34
C ILE A 286 -20.87 39.30 9.75
N ALA A 287 -20.90 38.46 10.79
CA ALA A 287 -20.76 38.89 12.17
C ALA A 287 -19.40 39.56 12.44
N LYS A 288 -18.30 39.03 11.89
CA LYS A 288 -16.98 39.67 12.02
C LYS A 288 -16.84 40.96 11.22
N VAL A 289 -17.47 41.06 10.05
CA VAL A 289 -17.52 42.33 9.30
C VAL A 289 -18.31 43.38 10.07
N ILE A 290 -19.40 43.00 10.75
CA ILE A 290 -20.16 43.89 11.64
C ILE A 290 -19.29 44.34 12.81
N GLU A 291 -18.54 43.43 13.45
CA GLU A 291 -17.63 43.77 14.56
C GLU A 291 -16.50 44.71 14.12
N LEU A 292 -15.82 44.42 12.99
CA LEU A 292 -14.78 45.29 12.43
C LEU A 292 -15.31 46.67 12.06
N ARG A 293 -16.56 46.72 11.57
CA ARG A 293 -17.24 47.97 11.28
C ARG A 293 -17.51 48.73 12.58
N ASP A 294 -18.14 48.09 13.57
CA ASP A 294 -18.59 48.73 14.80
C ASP A 294 -17.43 49.14 15.73
N ASN A 295 -16.22 48.59 15.52
CA ASN A 295 -15.01 48.96 16.26
C ASN A 295 -14.17 50.07 15.59
N LEU A 296 -14.65 50.71 14.50
CA LEU A 296 -13.85 51.73 13.81
C LEU A 296 -13.59 53.00 14.64
N ASP A 297 -14.41 53.27 15.64
CA ASP A 297 -14.34 54.42 16.55
C ASP A 297 -14.07 54.01 18.02
N ASP A 298 -13.63 52.77 18.23
CA ASP A 298 -13.23 52.28 19.55
C ASP A 298 -12.07 53.11 20.14
N GLU A 299 -12.12 53.42 21.44
CA GLU A 299 -11.16 54.30 22.11
C GLU A 299 -9.73 53.73 22.18
N GLU A 300 -9.56 52.40 22.13
CA GLU A 300 -8.26 51.74 22.26
C GLU A 300 -7.74 51.20 20.91
N GLU A 301 -8.62 50.68 20.06
CA GLU A 301 -8.25 49.97 18.83
C GLU A 301 -8.85 50.60 17.54
N GLY A 302 -9.67 51.63 17.66
CA GLY A 302 -10.36 52.29 16.55
C GLY A 302 -9.45 53.18 15.69
N ILE A 303 -9.86 53.39 14.44
CA ILE A 303 -9.16 54.26 13.48
C ILE A 303 -9.59 55.72 13.66
N PHE A 304 -10.86 55.95 14.01
CA PHE A 304 -11.40 57.28 14.26
C PHE A 304 -11.30 57.63 15.74
N ALA A 305 -10.70 58.77 16.05
CA ALA A 305 -10.66 59.32 17.42
C ALA A 305 -11.94 60.08 17.81
N VAL A 306 -13.02 59.92 17.03
CA VAL A 306 -14.29 60.63 17.18
C VAL A 306 -15.39 59.59 17.30
N ASP A 307 -16.21 59.71 18.33
CA ASP A 307 -17.39 58.86 18.57
C ASP A 307 -18.41 59.05 17.43
N ILE A 308 -18.62 58.00 16.63
CA ILE A 308 -19.50 58.01 15.48
C ILE A 308 -20.86 57.44 15.91
N PRO A 309 -21.99 58.11 15.62
CA PRO A 309 -23.29 57.57 15.97
C PRO A 309 -23.55 56.19 15.35
N ASP A 310 -24.06 55.25 16.17
CA ASP A 310 -24.44 53.88 15.73
C ASP A 310 -25.29 53.86 14.45
N ALA A 311 -26.12 54.87 14.22
CA ALA A 311 -26.97 54.98 13.04
C ALA A 311 -26.17 55.22 11.74
N GLU A 312 -25.04 55.94 11.81
CA GLU A 312 -24.11 56.13 10.69
C GLU A 312 -23.32 54.85 10.41
N MET A 313 -22.89 54.17 11.49
CA MET A 313 -22.20 52.89 11.41
C MET A 313 -23.08 51.80 10.79
N GLN A 314 -24.33 51.67 11.25
CA GLN A 314 -25.29 50.71 10.70
C GLN A 314 -25.73 51.04 9.27
N ALA A 315 -25.58 52.29 8.82
CA ALA A 315 -25.84 52.67 7.42
C ALA A 315 -24.84 52.03 6.45
N MET A 316 -23.67 51.61 6.94
CA MET A 316 -22.72 50.78 6.19
C MET A 316 -23.13 49.31 6.29
N THR A 317 -23.82 48.82 5.25
CA THR A 317 -24.25 47.42 5.21
C THR A 317 -23.08 46.45 4.98
N PRO A 318 -23.04 45.29 5.68
CA PRO A 318 -21.95 44.30 5.56
C PRO A 318 -21.74 43.79 4.13
N GLU A 319 -22.80 43.66 3.33
CA GLU A 319 -22.72 43.17 1.96
C GLU A 319 -21.91 44.12 1.08
N LYS A 320 -22.09 45.44 1.25
CA LYS A 320 -21.33 46.44 0.52
C LYS A 320 -19.88 46.53 1.01
N LEU A 321 -19.65 46.34 2.31
CA LEU A 321 -18.30 46.28 2.87
C LEU A 321 -17.52 45.04 2.38
N LEU A 322 -18.21 43.96 2.05
CA LEU A 322 -17.62 42.78 1.41
C LEU A 322 -17.30 43.01 -0.07
N GLU A 323 -17.97 43.92 -0.77
CA GLU A 323 -17.76 44.15 -2.22
C GLU A 323 -16.81 45.32 -2.55
N LEU A 324 -16.87 46.40 -1.79
CA LEU A 324 -16.19 47.66 -2.12
C LEU A 324 -14.74 47.69 -1.61
N ARG A 325 -13.80 48.19 -2.43
CA ARG A 325 -12.37 48.35 -2.06
C ARG A 325 -11.83 49.69 -2.59
N GLY A 326 -10.77 50.19 -1.95
CA GLY A 326 -10.06 51.42 -2.34
C GLY A 326 -10.99 52.63 -2.46
N ASP A 327 -10.85 53.42 -3.53
CA ASP A 327 -11.61 54.65 -3.79
C ASP A 327 -13.14 54.47 -3.69
N LYS A 328 -13.66 53.28 -4.04
CA LYS A 328 -15.09 53.00 -3.97
C LYS A 328 -15.57 52.80 -2.52
N LEU A 329 -14.73 52.19 -1.68
CA LEU A 329 -15.00 52.02 -0.26
C LEU A 329 -14.86 53.37 0.46
N GLU A 330 -13.84 54.16 0.11
CA GLU A 330 -13.65 55.52 0.63
C GLU A 330 -14.85 56.42 0.30
N ALA A 331 -15.29 56.44 -0.96
CA ALA A 331 -16.46 57.22 -1.37
C ALA A 331 -17.73 56.79 -0.63
N TYR A 332 -17.89 55.48 -0.38
CA TYR A 332 -19.00 54.94 0.39
C TYR A 332 -18.94 55.35 1.87
N MET A 333 -17.76 55.32 2.48
CA MET A 333 -17.55 55.79 3.86
C MET A 333 -17.81 57.29 3.99
N ARG A 334 -17.34 58.12 3.04
CA ARG A 334 -17.61 59.57 3.01
C ARG A 334 -19.10 59.91 2.88
N GLU A 335 -19.87 59.08 2.19
CA GLU A 335 -21.33 59.25 2.06
C GLU A 335 -22.07 58.87 3.35
N LYS A 336 -21.61 57.80 4.03
CA LYS A 336 -22.33 57.21 5.18
C LYS A 336 -21.88 57.69 6.55
N LEU A 337 -20.70 58.29 6.66
CA LEU A 337 -20.10 58.75 7.92
C LEU A 337 -19.91 60.28 7.94
N PRO A 338 -20.99 61.09 7.86
CA PRO A 338 -20.87 62.55 7.89
C PRO A 338 -20.21 63.09 9.17
N THR A 339 -20.33 62.39 10.30
CA THR A 339 -19.68 62.79 11.56
C THR A 339 -18.17 62.58 11.50
N ALA A 340 -17.70 61.46 10.94
CA ALA A 340 -16.27 61.22 10.71
C ALA A 340 -15.68 62.23 9.71
N VAL A 341 -16.40 62.57 8.63
CA VAL A 341 -15.96 63.59 7.66
C VAL A 341 -15.82 64.97 8.30
N ALA A 342 -16.71 65.32 9.23
CA ALA A 342 -16.68 66.61 9.91
C ALA A 342 -15.55 66.70 10.96
N GLY A 343 -15.20 65.58 11.59
CA GLY A 343 -14.14 65.49 12.60
C GLY A 343 -12.73 65.32 12.01
N ASP A 344 -12.59 64.43 11.03
CA ASP A 344 -11.32 64.13 10.36
C ASP A 344 -11.55 63.62 8.91
N ALA A 345 -11.63 64.56 7.97
CA ALA A 345 -11.84 64.25 6.55
C ALA A 345 -10.66 63.54 5.89
N GLU A 346 -9.45 63.66 6.44
CA GLU A 346 -8.22 63.03 5.90
C GLU A 346 -8.06 61.58 6.40
N GLY A 347 -8.57 61.26 7.59
CA GLY A 347 -8.56 59.91 8.19
C GLY A 347 -9.42 58.85 7.50
N ILE A 348 -10.37 59.24 6.63
CA ILE A 348 -11.27 58.28 5.96
C ILE A 348 -10.56 57.42 4.92
N ALA A 349 -9.59 57.98 4.19
CA ALA A 349 -8.82 57.22 3.20
C ALA A 349 -8.03 56.06 3.83
N PRO A 350 -7.19 56.28 4.88
CA PRO A 350 -6.52 55.18 5.56
C PRO A 350 -7.50 54.25 6.28
N ALA A 351 -8.62 54.75 6.82
CA ALA A 351 -9.65 53.88 7.40
C ALA A 351 -10.26 52.91 6.39
N ALA A 352 -10.54 53.37 5.17
CA ALA A 352 -11.04 52.52 4.09
C ALA A 352 -9.99 51.48 3.65
N GLU A 353 -8.71 51.84 3.61
CA GLU A 353 -7.62 50.92 3.27
C GLU A 353 -7.46 49.81 4.33
N HIS A 354 -7.38 50.19 5.61
CA HIS A 354 -7.26 49.24 6.72
C HIS A 354 -8.48 48.34 6.87
N LEU A 355 -9.70 48.91 6.84
CA LEU A 355 -10.93 48.13 6.91
C LEU A 355 -11.05 47.17 5.73
N GLY A 356 -10.69 47.62 4.52
CA GLY A 356 -10.65 46.75 3.34
C GLY A 356 -9.70 45.56 3.53
N ALA A 357 -8.49 45.81 4.03
CA ALA A 357 -7.48 44.80 4.30
C ALA A 357 -7.92 43.80 5.39
N TRP A 358 -8.46 44.28 6.51
CA TRP A 358 -8.98 43.42 7.59
C TRP A 358 -10.13 42.54 7.11
N ILE A 359 -11.05 43.09 6.32
CA ILE A 359 -12.17 42.30 5.76
C ILE A 359 -11.64 41.23 4.78
N ASP A 360 -10.62 41.54 3.97
CA ASP A 360 -10.02 40.54 3.07
C ASP A 360 -9.28 39.43 3.84
N GLU A 361 -8.58 39.77 4.92
CA GLU A 361 -7.98 38.79 5.83
C GLU A 361 -9.03 37.87 6.46
N GLU A 362 -10.14 38.42 6.95
CA GLU A 362 -11.22 37.61 7.52
C GLU A 362 -11.94 36.78 6.46
N LYS A 363 -12.14 37.30 5.24
CA LYS A 363 -12.68 36.51 4.13
C LYS A 363 -11.83 35.27 3.86
N ASP A 364 -10.51 35.41 3.86
CA ASP A 364 -9.61 34.29 3.65
C ASP A 364 -9.72 33.24 4.76
N LYS A 365 -9.83 33.67 6.02
CA LYS A 365 -10.03 32.78 7.17
C LYS A 365 -11.36 32.02 7.11
N TYR A 366 -12.46 32.68 6.73
CA TYR A 366 -13.81 32.09 6.73
C TYR A 366 -14.22 31.40 5.42
N LYS A 367 -13.31 31.22 4.45
CA LYS A 367 -13.60 30.51 3.18
C LYS A 367 -14.14 29.10 3.40
N VAL A 368 -13.58 28.38 4.37
CA VAL A 368 -13.97 26.99 4.65
C VAL A 368 -15.40 26.91 5.19
N GLU A 369 -15.75 27.79 6.13
CA GLU A 369 -17.09 27.93 6.68
C GLU A 369 -18.09 28.30 5.58
N GLY A 370 -17.68 29.14 4.63
CA GLY A 370 -18.48 29.47 3.43
C GLY A 370 -18.79 28.25 2.57
N TRP A 371 -17.81 27.37 2.34
CA TRP A 371 -18.05 26.11 1.64
C TRP A 371 -18.91 25.14 2.45
N CYS A 372 -18.72 25.06 3.77
CA CYS A 372 -19.58 24.23 4.63
C CYS A 372 -21.05 24.66 4.58
N GLU A 373 -21.33 25.98 4.63
CA GLU A 373 -22.70 26.51 4.52
C GLU A 373 -23.27 26.29 3.10
N ALA A 374 -22.45 26.46 2.06
CA ALA A 374 -22.86 26.19 0.68
C ALA A 374 -23.24 24.71 0.45
N LEU A 375 -22.52 23.80 1.11
CA LEU A 375 -22.76 22.36 1.06
C LEU A 375 -23.83 21.87 2.06
N LYS A 376 -24.36 22.75 2.94
CA LYS A 376 -25.29 22.39 4.04
C LYS A 376 -24.71 21.35 5.00
N LEU A 377 -23.41 21.44 5.28
CA LEU A 377 -22.66 20.52 6.13
C LEU A 377 -22.12 21.22 7.39
N GLU A 378 -22.82 22.24 7.90
CA GLU A 378 -22.35 23.09 9.00
C GLU A 378 -22.04 22.28 10.27
N SER A 379 -22.85 21.26 10.56
CA SER A 379 -22.67 20.39 11.73
C SER A 379 -21.39 19.53 11.71
N ARG A 380 -20.83 19.28 10.51
CA ARG A 380 -19.61 18.47 10.30
C ARG A 380 -18.45 19.31 9.77
N CYS A 381 -18.55 20.65 9.84
CA CYS A 381 -17.55 21.52 9.24
C CYS A 381 -16.16 21.31 9.86
N ASP A 382 -16.06 21.08 11.18
CA ASP A 382 -14.77 20.80 11.83
C ASP A 382 -14.11 19.50 11.34
N GLU A 383 -14.91 18.48 11.04
CA GLU A 383 -14.46 17.19 10.50
C GLU A 383 -13.99 17.33 9.05
N LEU A 384 -14.69 18.13 8.24
CA LEU A 384 -14.43 18.33 6.82
C LEU A 384 -13.44 19.46 6.53
N ARG A 385 -13.14 20.32 7.51
CA ARG A 385 -12.21 21.46 7.37
C ARG A 385 -10.87 21.04 6.77
N PRO A 386 -10.20 19.95 7.21
CA PRO A 386 -8.95 19.50 6.59
C PRO A 386 -9.04 19.28 5.07
N ALA A 387 -10.16 18.71 4.59
CA ALA A 387 -10.40 18.45 3.18
C ALA A 387 -10.73 19.72 2.41
N LEU A 388 -11.64 20.56 2.95
CA LEU A 388 -12.04 21.81 2.31
C LEU A 388 -10.88 22.81 2.21
N SER A 389 -10.01 22.88 3.22
CA SER A 389 -8.83 23.74 3.18
C SER A 389 -7.87 23.39 2.03
N GLU A 390 -7.90 22.17 1.47
CA GLU A 390 -7.03 21.80 0.33
C GLU A 390 -7.40 22.56 -0.95
N LEU A 391 -8.62 23.10 -1.06
CA LEU A 391 -9.02 24.01 -2.15
C LEU A 391 -8.21 25.33 -2.16
N GLN A 392 -7.45 25.61 -1.11
CA GLN A 392 -6.58 26.78 -1.02
C GLN A 392 -5.12 26.44 -1.30
N ASP A 393 -4.78 25.18 -1.52
CA ASP A 393 -3.38 24.76 -1.74
C ASP A 393 -2.85 25.36 -3.06
N GLU A 394 -1.63 25.90 -3.00
CA GLU A 394 -0.97 26.64 -4.09
C GLU A 394 -0.33 25.71 -5.14
N SER A 395 -0.17 24.43 -4.81
CA SER A 395 0.46 23.43 -5.67
C SER A 395 -0.27 22.09 -5.59
N TRP A 396 -0.30 21.40 -6.73
CA TRP A 396 -0.98 20.11 -6.86
C TRP A 396 -0.24 19.14 -7.78
N THR A 397 -0.50 17.84 -7.57
CA THR A 397 0.08 16.77 -8.39
C THR A 397 -0.58 16.73 -9.75
N VAL A 398 0.22 16.61 -10.81
CA VAL A 398 -0.25 16.53 -12.20
C VAL A 398 0.12 15.20 -12.86
N PRO A 399 -0.68 14.71 -13.83
CA PRO A 399 -0.35 13.55 -14.64
C PRO A 399 0.98 13.69 -15.40
N ALA A 400 1.59 12.55 -15.76
CA ALA A 400 2.87 12.51 -16.46
C ALA A 400 2.85 13.15 -17.85
N ASP A 401 1.70 13.13 -18.53
CA ASP A 401 1.46 13.72 -19.85
C ASP A 401 1.02 15.19 -19.80
N PHE A 402 0.92 15.77 -18.60
CA PHE A 402 0.47 17.14 -18.43
C PHE A 402 1.52 18.14 -18.96
N VAL A 403 1.09 18.97 -19.91
CA VAL A 403 1.91 20.04 -20.49
C VAL A 403 1.39 21.37 -19.99
N LEU A 404 2.27 22.18 -19.39
CA LEU A 404 1.92 23.53 -18.97
C LEU A 404 1.49 24.36 -20.19
N PRO A 405 0.32 25.03 -20.13
CA PRO A 405 -0.04 26.00 -21.16
C PRO A 405 1.00 27.13 -21.13
N GLY A 406 1.64 27.38 -22.29
CA GLY A 406 2.70 28.39 -22.39
C GLY A 406 2.21 29.77 -21.95
N GLY A 407 2.70 30.25 -20.82
CA GLY A 407 2.33 31.54 -20.23
C GLY A 407 3.20 31.89 -19.03
N GLN A 408 3.30 33.18 -18.73
CA GLN A 408 3.85 33.67 -17.46
C GLN A 408 2.74 33.58 -16.40
N GLY A 409 3.04 33.09 -15.20
CA GLY A 409 2.08 33.11 -14.08
C GLY A 409 1.69 34.54 -13.69
N ASN A 410 0.67 34.68 -12.84
CA ASN A 410 0.11 35.97 -12.42
C ASN A 410 1.11 36.94 -11.74
N ALA A 411 2.33 36.48 -11.39
CA ALA A 411 3.36 37.25 -10.71
C ALA A 411 4.75 37.20 -11.40
N GLY A 412 4.84 36.90 -12.70
CA GLY A 412 6.12 36.83 -13.41
C GLY A 412 7.00 35.63 -13.03
N GLU A 413 6.47 34.71 -12.23
CA GLU A 413 7.08 33.45 -11.85
C GLU A 413 7.11 32.50 -13.05
N LYS A 414 8.25 31.84 -13.27
CA LYS A 414 8.35 30.80 -14.31
C LYS A 414 7.50 29.62 -13.88
N LEU A 415 6.42 29.38 -14.63
CA LEU A 415 5.62 28.17 -14.48
C LEU A 415 6.50 26.98 -14.90
N GLU A 416 6.96 26.22 -13.92
CA GLU A 416 7.74 25.00 -14.13
C GLU A 416 7.07 23.83 -13.38
N VAL A 417 7.06 22.66 -14.02
CA VAL A 417 6.64 21.43 -13.36
C VAL A 417 7.81 20.96 -12.51
N ARG A 418 7.61 20.87 -11.20
CA ARG A 418 8.60 20.32 -10.27
C ARG A 418 8.50 18.80 -10.29
N GLU A 419 9.63 18.14 -10.49
CA GLU A 419 9.74 16.69 -10.44
C GLU A 419 10.33 16.25 -9.10
N ILE A 420 9.64 15.32 -8.43
CA ILE A 420 10.02 14.77 -7.13
C ILE A 420 10.19 13.26 -7.30
N ALA A 421 11.42 12.76 -7.13
CA ALA A 421 11.69 11.33 -7.15
C ALA A 421 10.86 10.63 -6.06
N THR A 422 9.95 9.75 -6.48
CA THR A 422 8.94 9.14 -5.61
C THR A 422 8.75 7.69 -6.01
N LYS A 423 9.20 6.78 -5.15
CA LYS A 423 9.05 5.35 -5.37
C LYS A 423 8.18 4.72 -4.30
N VAL A 424 7.12 4.04 -4.74
CA VAL A 424 6.18 3.37 -3.84
C VAL A 424 6.24 1.86 -4.09
N ARG A 425 6.46 1.08 -3.04
CA ARG A 425 6.48 -0.39 -3.12
C ARG A 425 5.67 -1.01 -2.00
N LEU A 426 4.97 -2.10 -2.32
CA LEU A 426 4.27 -2.93 -1.35
C LEU A 426 5.17 -4.09 -0.91
N THR A 427 5.30 -4.29 0.39
CA THR A 427 6.08 -5.35 1.03
C THR A 427 5.32 -5.86 2.26
N GLY A 428 5.94 -6.73 3.05
CA GLY A 428 5.36 -7.36 4.23
C GLY A 428 5.13 -8.86 4.06
N GLN A 429 4.56 -9.47 5.08
CA GLN A 429 4.48 -10.94 5.17
C GLN A 429 3.66 -11.56 4.04
N PRO A 430 2.46 -11.08 3.67
CA PRO A 430 1.67 -11.68 2.59
C PRO A 430 2.33 -11.60 1.22
N VAL A 431 3.02 -10.50 0.90
CA VAL A 431 3.74 -10.35 -0.39
C VAL A 431 4.88 -11.36 -0.48
N ILE A 432 5.67 -11.49 0.59
CA ILE A 432 6.78 -12.43 0.66
C ILE A 432 6.25 -13.87 0.65
N GLY A 433 5.17 -14.14 1.39
CA GLY A 433 4.49 -15.44 1.45
C GLY A 433 3.96 -15.88 0.09
N GLN A 434 3.28 -14.98 -0.64
CA GLN A 434 2.82 -15.24 -2.01
C GLN A 434 3.99 -15.54 -2.95
N ALA A 435 5.03 -14.70 -2.95
CA ALA A 435 6.21 -14.91 -3.79
C ALA A 435 6.92 -16.24 -3.46
N PHE A 436 6.95 -16.62 -2.18
CA PHE A 436 7.47 -17.90 -1.73
C PHE A 436 6.61 -19.06 -2.24
N ALA A 437 5.29 -18.99 -2.10
CA ALA A 437 4.36 -20.02 -2.57
C ALA A 437 4.44 -20.22 -4.10
N GLU A 438 4.49 -19.12 -4.87
CA GLU A 438 4.70 -19.16 -6.32
C GLU A 438 6.05 -19.77 -6.69
N SER A 439 7.11 -19.40 -5.96
CA SER A 439 8.45 -19.95 -6.14
C SER A 439 8.51 -21.46 -5.87
N VAL A 440 7.89 -21.94 -4.79
CA VAL A 440 7.80 -23.37 -4.46
C VAL A 440 7.02 -24.13 -5.55
N THR A 441 5.88 -23.60 -5.96
CA THR A 441 5.05 -24.21 -7.01
C THR A 441 5.80 -24.28 -8.34
N ARG A 442 6.46 -23.20 -8.76
CA ARG A 442 7.30 -23.18 -9.96
C ARG A 442 8.47 -24.17 -9.85
N SER A 443 9.12 -24.22 -8.69
CA SER A 443 10.26 -25.11 -8.44
C SER A 443 9.86 -26.58 -8.53
N LEU A 444 8.67 -26.95 -8.03
CA LEU A 444 8.12 -28.30 -8.16
C LEU A 444 8.00 -28.72 -9.63
N TRP A 445 7.41 -27.88 -10.48
CA TRP A 445 7.24 -28.19 -11.91
C TRP A 445 8.55 -28.24 -12.66
N VAL A 446 9.44 -27.26 -12.43
CA VAL A 446 10.75 -27.19 -13.11
C VAL A 446 11.63 -28.38 -12.71
N SER A 447 11.76 -28.67 -11.42
CA SER A 447 12.60 -29.79 -10.95
C SER A 447 12.06 -31.15 -11.39
N THR A 448 10.74 -31.35 -11.34
CA THR A 448 10.10 -32.58 -11.82
C THR A 448 10.33 -32.76 -13.33
N GLY A 449 10.18 -31.68 -14.12
CA GLY A 449 10.46 -31.71 -15.55
C GLY A 449 11.93 -32.03 -15.86
N VAL A 450 12.86 -31.36 -15.19
CA VAL A 450 14.31 -31.63 -15.32
C VAL A 450 14.62 -33.08 -14.94
N SER A 451 14.03 -33.59 -13.85
CA SER A 451 14.22 -34.97 -13.40
C SER A 451 13.73 -35.98 -14.44
N ILE A 452 12.54 -35.78 -15.00
CA ILE A 452 11.99 -36.65 -16.07
C ILE A 452 12.89 -36.64 -17.31
N VAL A 453 13.36 -35.46 -17.75
CA VAL A 453 14.25 -35.35 -18.91
C VAL A 453 15.59 -36.04 -18.65
N ALA A 454 16.20 -35.79 -17.49
CA ALA A 454 17.48 -36.37 -17.11
C ALA A 454 17.39 -37.90 -16.97
N LEU A 455 16.33 -38.41 -16.35
CA LEU A 455 16.04 -39.84 -16.26
C LEU A 455 15.80 -40.46 -17.63
N SER A 456 15.03 -39.79 -18.49
CA SER A 456 14.76 -40.25 -19.86
C SER A 456 16.06 -40.38 -20.66
N LEU A 457 16.99 -39.43 -20.52
CA LEU A 457 18.30 -39.48 -21.18
C LEU A 457 19.12 -40.69 -20.71
N VAL A 458 19.18 -40.93 -19.40
CA VAL A 458 19.92 -42.07 -18.81
C VAL A 458 19.29 -43.39 -19.23
N LEU A 459 17.96 -43.50 -19.25
CA LEU A 459 17.26 -44.70 -19.66
C LEU A 459 17.34 -44.96 -21.16
N LEU A 460 17.42 -43.90 -21.97
CA LEU A 460 17.66 -44.01 -23.41
C LEU A 460 19.05 -44.59 -23.68
N LEU A 461 20.08 -44.14 -22.96
CA LEU A 461 21.43 -44.72 -23.03
C LEU A 461 21.43 -46.21 -22.65
N ALA A 462 20.61 -46.60 -21.67
CA ALA A 462 20.42 -47.98 -21.23
C ALA A 462 19.38 -48.77 -22.07
N ARG A 463 18.82 -48.20 -23.15
CA ARG A 463 17.79 -48.79 -24.01
C ARG A 463 16.55 -49.33 -23.26
N SER A 464 16.20 -48.70 -22.15
CA SER A 464 15.17 -49.16 -21.21
C SER A 464 14.11 -48.10 -20.91
N LEU A 465 13.74 -47.29 -21.91
CA LEU A 465 12.79 -46.17 -21.74
C LEU A 465 11.43 -46.60 -21.16
N PHE A 466 11.00 -47.85 -21.38
CA PHE A 466 9.79 -48.41 -20.77
C PHE A 466 9.81 -48.40 -19.23
N ALA A 467 10.98 -48.37 -18.60
CA ALA A 467 11.12 -48.25 -17.14
C ALA A 467 10.69 -46.88 -16.59
N LEU A 468 10.43 -45.89 -17.45
CA LEU A 468 9.85 -44.61 -17.04
C LEU A 468 8.35 -44.72 -16.68
N ILE A 469 7.63 -45.71 -17.24
CA ILE A 469 6.18 -45.84 -17.03
C ILE A 469 5.83 -46.08 -15.56
N PRO A 470 6.46 -47.05 -14.85
CA PRO A 470 6.22 -47.22 -13.41
C PRO A 470 6.60 -45.98 -12.60
N ALA A 471 7.69 -45.29 -12.94
CA ALA A 471 8.14 -44.08 -12.25
C ALA A 471 7.17 -42.90 -12.39
N LEU A 472 6.57 -42.72 -13.57
CA LEU A 472 5.52 -41.70 -13.77
C LEU A 472 4.24 -42.08 -13.03
N TRP A 473 3.93 -43.38 -12.96
CA TRP A 473 2.78 -43.87 -12.20
C TRP A 473 2.94 -43.65 -10.70
N THR A 474 4.11 -43.93 -10.12
CA THR A 474 4.40 -43.68 -8.69
C THR A 474 4.36 -42.19 -8.36
N LEU A 475 4.84 -41.33 -9.28
CA LEU A 475 4.73 -39.88 -9.15
C LEU A 475 3.25 -39.43 -9.13
N ALA A 476 2.46 -39.88 -10.10
CA ALA A 476 1.04 -39.52 -10.18
C ALA A 476 0.28 -39.98 -8.93
N PHE A 477 0.51 -41.21 -8.50
CA PHE A 477 -0.13 -41.79 -7.32
C PHE A 477 0.25 -41.05 -6.03
N SER A 478 1.53 -40.74 -5.84
CA SER A 478 1.97 -40.00 -4.65
C SER A 478 1.39 -38.58 -4.61
N ALA A 479 1.32 -37.88 -5.74
CA ALA A 479 0.65 -36.57 -5.82
C ALA A 479 -0.84 -36.67 -5.44
N GLY A 480 -1.55 -37.71 -5.90
CA GLY A 480 -2.95 -37.91 -5.53
C GLY A 480 -3.17 -38.21 -4.05
N ILE A 481 -2.26 -38.94 -3.40
CA ILE A 481 -2.33 -39.18 -1.94
C ILE A 481 -2.13 -37.87 -1.18
N ILE A 482 -1.13 -37.06 -1.55
CA ILE A 482 -0.87 -35.79 -0.89
C ILE A 482 -2.09 -34.86 -1.04
N ALA A 483 -2.70 -34.83 -2.24
CA ALA A 483 -3.93 -34.09 -2.49
C ALA A 483 -5.11 -34.58 -1.62
N LEU A 484 -5.28 -35.90 -1.49
CA LEU A 484 -6.34 -36.51 -0.67
C LEU A 484 -6.20 -36.16 0.81
N LEU A 485 -4.96 -36.07 1.30
CA LEU A 485 -4.65 -35.69 2.68
C LEU A 485 -4.78 -34.17 2.93
N GLY A 486 -5.08 -33.38 1.90
CA GLY A 486 -5.27 -31.93 2.01
C GLY A 486 -4.01 -31.16 2.41
N HIS A 487 -2.82 -31.76 2.26
CA HIS A 487 -1.57 -31.08 2.63
C HIS A 487 -1.16 -30.09 1.54
N PRO A 488 -0.82 -28.83 1.89
CA PRO A 488 -0.36 -27.86 0.92
C PRO A 488 0.99 -28.27 0.33
N ILE A 489 1.30 -27.76 -0.87
CA ILE A 489 2.61 -27.99 -1.47
C ILE A 489 3.66 -27.28 -0.62
N SER A 490 4.58 -28.05 -0.07
CA SER A 490 5.73 -27.55 0.67
C SER A 490 7.03 -27.87 -0.06
N VAL A 491 8.12 -27.31 0.48
CA VAL A 491 9.47 -27.67 0.07
C VAL A 491 9.71 -29.19 0.22
N GLY A 492 9.15 -29.81 1.26
CA GLY A 492 9.27 -31.25 1.53
C GLY A 492 8.52 -32.10 0.51
N THR A 493 7.27 -31.76 0.18
CA THR A 493 6.51 -32.50 -0.85
C THR A 493 7.16 -32.42 -2.22
N SER A 494 7.89 -31.33 -2.49
CA SER A 494 8.68 -31.17 -3.71
C SER A 494 9.88 -32.14 -3.80
N MET A 495 10.40 -32.63 -2.68
CA MET A 495 11.45 -33.66 -2.68
C MET A 495 10.89 -35.03 -3.03
N ILE A 496 9.66 -35.31 -2.59
CA ILE A 496 9.02 -36.62 -2.78
C ILE A 496 8.90 -36.94 -4.26
N THR A 497 8.65 -35.94 -5.12
CA THR A 497 8.52 -36.16 -6.57
C THR A 497 9.84 -36.66 -7.18
N CYS A 498 10.96 -36.03 -6.86
CA CYS A 498 12.29 -36.46 -7.34
C CYS A 498 12.68 -37.84 -6.77
N ILE A 499 12.38 -38.10 -5.49
CA ILE A 499 12.65 -39.40 -4.86
C ILE A 499 11.80 -40.50 -5.51
N ALA A 500 10.51 -40.26 -5.72
CA ALA A 500 9.58 -41.21 -6.33
C ALA A 500 9.97 -41.54 -7.77
N LEU A 501 10.41 -40.54 -8.54
CA LEU A 501 10.94 -40.73 -9.89
C LEU A 501 12.25 -41.54 -9.90
N GLY A 502 13.16 -41.26 -8.96
CA GLY A 502 14.44 -41.96 -8.87
C GLY A 502 14.35 -43.41 -8.39
N ALA A 503 13.39 -43.71 -7.50
CA ALA A 503 13.13 -45.05 -6.96
C ALA A 503 12.18 -45.88 -7.83
N GLY A 504 11.32 -45.25 -8.64
CA GLY A 504 10.37 -45.92 -9.53
C GLY A 504 10.99 -46.60 -10.75
N VAL A 505 12.32 -46.50 -10.92
CA VAL A 505 13.14 -47.04 -12.02
C VAL A 505 14.12 -48.09 -11.51
#